data_AF-A0A9P8D6L9-F1
#
_entry.id   AF-A0A9P8D6L9-F1
#
_cell.length_a   1.000
_cell.length_b   1.000
_cell.length_c   1.000
_cell.angle_alpha   90.00
_cell.angle_beta   90.00
_cell.angle_gamma   90.00
#
_symmetry.space_group_name_H-M   'P 1'
#
loop_
_entity.id
_entity.type
_entity.pdbx_description
1 polymer ?
#
loop_
_entity_poly.entity_id
_entity_poly.type
_entity_poly.pdbx_seq_one_letter_code
_entity_poly.pdbx_strand_id
1 'polypeptide(L)'
;MSGASLPSERFSLVASFYGPGNIASWLCMVVSVLTTWCLNTEYRCKDSISADLVVVLAVPGVAAGHAIYRLFFGSSNHQSILHLFTSTDSEVVRHAAAAEAALDVCETFSAIAVLLVFVSMFFGHLKRTLAVVAVGLLAFSTEAVVFTQLRGVSVSDTNLTRPFLFNFFEVMVSLVVFVAVWLTVFSILIMWLRLGVVEEPEEQIEMESADIELEIEVRAALRGQALDVDSAVRWENQQQSAMALQLTEEEARDGNPMRSLTLLSIFFLPFSFFATLASTSTPFGVFGRTSFTPSPNSSATVLFFVPRTTTDITELDQMVSLCIGIITLLFSLWETLKSRKKEESRARQKTRQQAAHDRRNWRQGRLNAGLSLLRQVNDELDETSDATRRQELLDKRNLIMVKLFRMVGS
;
A
#
# COMPACT_ATOMS: atom_id res chain seq x y z
N MET A 1 -14.59 -23.64 -52.41
CA MET A 1 -15.15 -22.29 -52.16
C MET A 1 -15.13 -22.10 -50.65
N SER A 2 -14.26 -21.20 -50.18
CA SER A 2 -13.93 -20.99 -48.77
C SER A 2 -15.09 -20.31 -48.04
N GLY A 3 -15.80 -21.07 -47.20
CA GLY A 3 -16.70 -20.53 -46.20
C GLY A 3 -15.90 -19.85 -45.09
N ALA A 4 -15.38 -18.65 -45.36
CA ALA A 4 -14.93 -17.78 -44.29
C ALA A 4 -16.18 -17.34 -43.52
N SER A 5 -16.45 -17.99 -42.40
CA SER A 5 -17.47 -17.54 -41.45
C SER A 5 -17.21 -16.07 -41.14
N LEU A 6 -18.23 -15.22 -41.26
CA LEU A 6 -18.15 -13.81 -40.91
C LEU A 6 -17.57 -13.66 -39.49
N PRO A 7 -16.67 -12.68 -39.23
CA PRO A 7 -16.04 -12.50 -37.92
C PRO A 7 -17.03 -12.43 -36.76
N SER A 8 -18.25 -11.94 -37.01
CA SER A 8 -19.35 -11.87 -36.04
C SER A 8 -19.90 -13.24 -35.63
N GLU A 9 -19.92 -14.23 -36.52
CA GLU A 9 -20.48 -15.55 -36.21
C GLU A 9 -19.61 -16.34 -35.23
N ARG A 10 -18.28 -16.11 -35.26
CA ARG A 10 -17.33 -16.77 -34.36
C ARG A 10 -17.60 -16.45 -32.90
N PHE A 11 -17.93 -15.20 -32.60
CA PHE A 11 -18.10 -14.73 -31.21
C PHE A 11 -19.55 -14.82 -30.71
N SER A 12 -20.44 -15.47 -31.47
CA SER A 12 -21.87 -15.56 -31.15
C SER A 12 -22.17 -16.30 -29.83
N LEU A 13 -21.31 -17.24 -29.42
CA LEU A 13 -21.43 -17.96 -28.14
C LEU A 13 -20.70 -17.27 -26.98
N VAL A 14 -20.03 -16.15 -27.22
CA VAL A 14 -19.34 -15.38 -26.18
C VAL A 14 -20.40 -14.62 -25.37
N ALA A 15 -20.44 -14.87 -24.06
CA ALA A 15 -21.39 -14.21 -23.19
C ALA A 15 -21.12 -12.69 -23.12
N SER A 16 -22.19 -11.88 -23.08
CA SER A 16 -22.08 -10.42 -22.89
C SER A 16 -21.40 -10.03 -21.57
N PHE A 17 -21.32 -10.97 -20.62
CA PHE A 17 -20.53 -10.87 -19.39
C PHE A 17 -19.06 -10.49 -19.64
N TYR A 18 -18.47 -10.97 -20.74
CA TYR A 18 -17.09 -10.65 -21.14
C TYR A 18 -16.99 -9.41 -22.03
N GLY A 19 -18.09 -8.70 -22.23
CA GLY A 19 -18.17 -7.50 -23.03
C GLY A 19 -17.32 -6.35 -22.48
N PRO A 20 -16.99 -5.37 -23.33
CA PRO A 20 -16.05 -4.30 -23.00
C PRO A 20 -16.50 -3.44 -21.80
N GLY A 21 -17.81 -3.21 -21.64
CA GLY A 21 -18.35 -2.42 -20.52
C GLY A 21 -18.20 -3.14 -19.18
N ASN A 22 -18.50 -4.43 -19.13
CA ASN A 22 -18.32 -5.25 -17.93
C ASN A 22 -16.84 -5.37 -17.51
N ILE A 23 -15.94 -5.61 -18.47
CA ILE A 23 -14.51 -5.71 -18.20
C ILE A 23 -13.94 -4.36 -17.74
N ALA A 24 -14.33 -3.25 -18.37
CA ALA A 24 -13.93 -1.92 -17.92
C ALA A 24 -14.45 -1.60 -16.52
N SER A 25 -15.70 -1.95 -16.21
CA SER A 25 -16.27 -1.82 -14.87
C SER A 25 -15.48 -2.60 -13.82
N TRP A 26 -15.16 -3.86 -14.12
CA TRP A 26 -14.34 -4.70 -13.26
C TRP A 26 -12.93 -4.11 -13.04
N LEU A 27 -12.28 -3.60 -14.08
CA LEU A 27 -11.00 -2.91 -13.95
C LEU A 27 -11.10 -1.64 -13.08
N CYS A 28 -12.19 -0.87 -13.19
CA CYS A 28 -12.44 0.26 -12.29
C CYS A 28 -12.57 -0.21 -10.82
N MET A 29 -13.19 -1.36 -10.57
CA MET A 29 -13.27 -1.94 -9.22
C MET A 29 -11.90 -2.41 -8.71
N VAL A 30 -11.04 -2.99 -9.57
CA VAL A 30 -9.66 -3.32 -9.21
C VAL A 30 -8.92 -2.06 -8.76
N VAL A 31 -9.03 -0.96 -9.52
CA VAL A 31 -8.42 0.32 -9.16
C VAL A 31 -9.03 0.88 -7.87
N SER A 32 -10.34 0.73 -7.65
CA SER A 32 -11.01 1.12 -6.40
C SER A 32 -10.43 0.38 -5.19
N VAL A 33 -10.23 -0.94 -5.30
CA VAL A 33 -9.65 -1.78 -4.24
C VAL A 33 -8.21 -1.34 -3.95
N LEU A 34 -7.38 -1.16 -4.99
CA LEU A 34 -5.99 -0.69 -4.84
C LEU A 34 -5.91 0.70 -4.21
N THR A 35 -6.79 1.62 -4.63
CA THR A 35 -6.90 2.97 -4.06
C THR A 35 -7.23 2.89 -2.57
N THR A 36 -8.21 2.06 -2.20
CA THR A 36 -8.63 1.86 -0.81
C THR A 36 -7.51 1.27 0.03
N TRP A 37 -6.78 0.28 -0.47
CA TRP A 37 -5.71 -0.39 0.26
C TRP A 37 -4.48 0.50 0.42
N CYS A 38 -4.10 1.25 -0.61
CA CYS A 38 -2.87 2.03 -0.61
C CYS A 38 -3.05 3.43 -0.01
N LEU A 39 -4.17 4.11 -0.29
CA LEU A 39 -4.32 5.53 -0.04
C LEU A 39 -5.25 5.87 1.14
N ASN A 40 -6.15 4.95 1.52
CA ASN A 40 -7.08 5.20 2.62
C ASN A 40 -6.54 4.65 3.95
N THR A 41 -6.01 5.54 4.77
CA THR A 41 -5.38 5.21 6.06
C THR A 41 -6.33 4.44 6.99
N GLU A 42 -7.63 4.76 7.01
CA GLU A 42 -8.60 4.11 7.91
C GLU A 42 -8.88 2.65 7.52
N TYR A 43 -8.92 2.34 6.23
CA TYR A 43 -9.19 0.98 5.73
C TYR A 43 -7.92 0.12 5.58
N ARG A 44 -6.76 0.77 5.45
CA ARG A 44 -5.45 0.12 5.45
C ARG A 44 -5.09 -0.54 6.78
N CYS A 45 -5.69 -0.13 7.90
CA CYS A 45 -5.45 -0.76 9.19
C CYS A 45 -6.40 -1.93 9.50
N LYS A 46 -7.39 -2.20 8.63
CA LYS A 46 -8.41 -3.22 8.86
C LYS A 46 -8.24 -4.36 7.86
N ASP A 47 -8.00 -5.58 8.35
CA ASP A 47 -8.00 -6.78 7.50
C ASP A 47 -9.43 -7.33 7.36
N SER A 48 -10.23 -6.66 6.51
CA SER A 48 -11.59 -7.08 6.16
C SER A 48 -11.74 -7.26 4.66
N ILE A 49 -12.57 -8.22 4.26
CA ILE A 49 -13.00 -8.45 2.87
C ILE A 49 -14.08 -7.41 2.55
N SER A 50 -13.78 -6.45 1.68
CA SER A 50 -14.76 -5.45 1.22
C SER A 50 -15.66 -6.02 0.14
N ALA A 51 -16.85 -5.43 -0.04
CA ALA A 51 -17.76 -5.79 -1.14
C ALA A 51 -17.06 -5.66 -2.51
N ASP A 52 -16.30 -4.58 -2.72
CA ASP A 52 -15.52 -4.37 -3.94
C ASP A 52 -14.50 -5.49 -4.19
N LEU A 53 -13.82 -5.98 -3.14
CA LEU A 53 -12.90 -7.12 -3.27
C LEU A 53 -13.66 -8.39 -3.67
N VAL A 54 -14.84 -8.65 -3.10
CA VAL A 54 -15.67 -9.80 -3.48
C VAL A 54 -16.00 -9.75 -4.96
N VAL A 55 -16.37 -8.58 -5.50
CA VAL A 55 -16.69 -8.45 -6.93
C VAL A 55 -15.44 -8.63 -7.80
N VAL A 56 -14.31 -8.03 -7.40
CA VAL A 56 -13.01 -8.19 -8.09
C VAL A 56 -12.61 -9.66 -8.19
N LEU A 57 -12.88 -10.46 -7.16
CA LEU A 57 -12.59 -11.90 -7.11
C LEU A 57 -13.68 -12.76 -7.79
N ALA A 58 -14.93 -12.33 -7.76
CA ALA A 58 -16.04 -13.09 -8.33
C ALA A 58 -15.95 -13.19 -9.86
N VAL A 59 -15.60 -12.09 -10.55
CA VAL A 59 -15.48 -12.06 -12.02
C VAL A 59 -14.51 -13.14 -12.55
N PRO A 60 -13.24 -13.19 -12.12
CA PRO A 60 -12.31 -14.24 -12.55
C PRO A 60 -12.67 -15.63 -12.02
N GLY A 61 -13.32 -15.74 -10.86
CA GLY A 61 -13.82 -17.03 -10.36
C GLY A 61 -14.93 -17.61 -11.24
N VAL A 62 -15.89 -16.77 -11.67
CA VAL A 62 -16.94 -17.14 -12.62
C VAL A 62 -16.34 -17.44 -14.00
N ALA A 63 -15.35 -16.66 -14.44
CA ALA A 63 -14.64 -16.91 -15.69
C ALA A 63 -13.93 -18.26 -15.69
N ALA A 64 -13.20 -18.59 -14.62
CA ALA A 64 -12.54 -19.89 -14.46
C ALA A 64 -13.57 -21.04 -14.45
N GLY A 65 -14.69 -20.89 -13.73
CA GLY A 65 -15.77 -21.87 -13.74
C GLY A 65 -16.38 -22.07 -15.14
N HIS A 66 -16.63 -21.00 -15.88
CA HIS A 66 -17.14 -21.08 -17.24
C HIS A 66 -16.13 -21.72 -18.21
N ALA A 67 -14.83 -21.39 -18.09
CA ALA A 67 -13.76 -22.02 -18.86
C ALA A 67 -13.69 -23.53 -18.58
N ILE A 68 -13.66 -23.94 -17.30
CA ILE A 68 -13.67 -25.37 -16.90
C ILE A 68 -14.89 -26.08 -17.48
N TYR A 69 -16.09 -25.48 -17.34
CA TYR A 69 -17.30 -26.05 -17.91
C TYR A 69 -17.16 -26.27 -19.42
N ARG A 70 -16.67 -25.27 -20.15
CA ARG A 70 -16.51 -25.36 -21.61
C ARG A 70 -15.44 -26.37 -22.03
N LEU A 71 -14.32 -26.42 -21.34
CA LEU A 71 -13.17 -27.28 -21.67
C LEU A 71 -13.41 -28.76 -21.37
N PHE A 72 -14.18 -29.07 -20.32
CA PHE A 72 -14.35 -30.45 -19.85
C PHE A 72 -15.76 -31.01 -20.05
N PHE A 73 -16.78 -30.15 -20.10
CA PHE A 73 -18.19 -30.56 -20.11
C PHE A 73 -19.00 -29.96 -21.27
N GLY A 74 -18.40 -29.04 -22.05
CA GLY A 74 -19.12 -28.03 -22.80
C GLY A 74 -19.69 -28.43 -24.16
N SER A 75 -19.37 -29.61 -24.71
CA SER A 75 -19.95 -30.11 -25.96
C SER A 75 -19.54 -31.57 -26.23
N SER A 76 -20.48 -32.39 -26.71
CA SER A 76 -20.25 -33.78 -27.15
C SER A 76 -19.36 -33.91 -28.40
N ASN A 77 -19.08 -32.79 -29.08
CA ASN A 77 -18.45 -32.80 -30.41
C ASN A 77 -16.93 -32.56 -30.39
N HIS A 78 -16.34 -32.13 -29.27
CA HIS A 78 -14.87 -32.04 -29.16
C HIS A 78 -14.35 -33.17 -28.25
N GLN A 79 -13.51 -34.03 -28.80
CA GLN A 79 -12.95 -35.19 -28.08
C GLN A 79 -11.80 -34.80 -27.14
N SER A 80 -11.16 -33.65 -27.36
CA SER A 80 -10.04 -33.15 -26.56
C SER A 80 -9.95 -31.63 -26.60
N ILE A 81 -9.26 -31.05 -25.60
CA ILE A 81 -8.93 -29.61 -25.55
C ILE A 81 -8.10 -29.21 -26.78
N LEU A 82 -7.19 -30.08 -27.22
CA LEU A 82 -6.42 -29.88 -28.44
C LEU A 82 -7.36 -29.72 -29.66
N HIS A 83 -8.32 -30.64 -29.83
CA HIS A 83 -9.28 -30.58 -30.92
C HIS A 83 -10.15 -29.31 -30.87
N LEU A 84 -10.50 -28.82 -29.68
CA LEU A 84 -11.26 -27.57 -29.53
C LEU A 84 -10.52 -26.37 -30.14
N PHE A 85 -9.21 -26.27 -29.90
CA PHE A 85 -8.42 -25.12 -30.35
C PHE A 85 -7.77 -25.28 -31.73
N THR A 86 -7.77 -26.47 -32.33
CA THR A 86 -7.19 -26.71 -33.67
C THR A 86 -8.23 -27.07 -34.74
N SER A 87 -9.50 -27.31 -34.38
CA SER A 87 -10.53 -27.72 -35.35
C SER A 87 -11.00 -26.57 -36.23
N THR A 88 -11.18 -26.80 -37.53
CA THR A 88 -11.74 -25.80 -38.45
C THR A 88 -13.26 -25.78 -38.50
N ASP A 89 -13.94 -26.63 -37.72
CA ASP A 89 -15.40 -26.70 -37.69
C ASP A 89 -16.00 -25.44 -37.04
N SER A 90 -16.98 -24.82 -37.68
CA SER A 90 -17.54 -23.53 -37.27
C SER A 90 -18.21 -23.59 -35.89
N GLU A 91 -18.88 -24.71 -35.56
CA GLU A 91 -19.47 -24.93 -34.23
C GLU A 91 -18.39 -25.04 -33.15
N VAL A 92 -17.32 -25.81 -33.42
CA VAL A 92 -16.20 -25.99 -32.48
C VAL A 92 -15.43 -24.67 -32.28
N VAL A 93 -15.25 -23.89 -33.36
CA VAL A 93 -14.62 -22.57 -33.31
C VAL A 93 -15.42 -21.59 -32.45
N ARG A 94 -16.76 -21.61 -32.49
CA ARG A 94 -17.60 -20.78 -31.61
C ARG A 94 -17.43 -21.14 -30.13
N HIS A 95 -17.35 -22.44 -29.82
CA HIS A 95 -17.06 -22.91 -28.47
C HIS A 95 -15.65 -22.54 -28.01
N ALA A 96 -14.66 -22.63 -28.90
CA ALA A 96 -13.29 -22.20 -28.63
C ALA A 96 -13.21 -20.70 -28.33
N ALA A 97 -13.94 -19.86 -29.09
CA ALA A 97 -13.99 -18.41 -28.85
C ALA A 97 -14.64 -18.07 -27.49
N ALA A 98 -15.68 -18.80 -27.08
CA ALA A 98 -16.30 -18.62 -25.78
C ALA A 98 -15.38 -19.02 -24.61
N ALA A 99 -14.62 -20.11 -24.77
CA ALA A 99 -13.60 -20.52 -23.80
C ALA A 99 -12.43 -19.53 -23.76
N GLU A 100 -11.96 -19.06 -24.92
CA GLU A 100 -10.92 -18.04 -25.07
C GLU A 100 -11.28 -16.76 -24.30
N ALA A 101 -12.51 -16.25 -24.46
CA ALA A 101 -12.94 -15.04 -23.76
C ALA A 101 -12.94 -15.17 -22.23
N ALA A 102 -13.23 -16.37 -21.70
CA ALA A 102 -13.16 -16.64 -20.27
C ALA A 102 -11.71 -16.76 -19.77
N LEU A 103 -10.85 -17.42 -20.55
CA LEU A 103 -9.41 -17.54 -20.26
C LEU A 103 -8.70 -16.19 -20.29
N ASP A 104 -9.08 -15.28 -21.20
CA ASP A 104 -8.53 -13.91 -21.25
C ASP A 104 -8.75 -13.14 -19.92
N VAL A 105 -9.89 -13.35 -19.26
CA VAL A 105 -10.18 -12.73 -17.95
C VAL A 105 -9.36 -13.38 -16.85
N CYS A 106 -9.22 -14.71 -16.87
CA CYS A 106 -8.36 -15.43 -15.94
C CYS A 106 -6.91 -14.96 -16.06
N GLU A 107 -6.42 -14.73 -17.28
CA GLU A 107 -5.03 -14.35 -17.54
C GLU A 107 -4.78 -12.95 -17.00
N THR A 108 -5.67 -12.03 -17.34
CA THR A 108 -5.65 -10.65 -16.85
C THR A 108 -5.69 -10.63 -15.33
N PHE A 109 -6.54 -11.45 -14.71
CA PHE A 109 -6.62 -11.52 -13.26
C PHE A 109 -5.38 -12.16 -12.64
N SER A 110 -4.76 -13.18 -13.23
CA SER A 110 -3.55 -13.81 -12.71
C SER A 110 -2.41 -12.79 -12.56
N ALA A 111 -2.28 -11.88 -13.53
CA ALA A 111 -1.34 -10.75 -13.44
C ALA A 111 -1.73 -9.75 -12.33
N ILE A 112 -3.01 -9.37 -12.24
CA ILE A 112 -3.53 -8.46 -11.19
C ILE A 112 -3.42 -9.08 -9.80
N ALA A 113 -3.62 -10.39 -9.67
CA ALA A 113 -3.61 -11.13 -8.42
C ALA A 113 -2.24 -11.05 -7.75
N VAL A 114 -1.15 -11.10 -8.52
CA VAL A 114 0.20 -10.90 -7.97
C VAL A 114 0.37 -9.51 -7.36
N LEU A 115 -0.11 -8.47 -8.04
CA LEU A 115 -0.11 -7.11 -7.48
C LEU A 115 -0.93 -7.04 -6.19
N LEU A 116 -2.14 -7.62 -6.18
CA LEU A 116 -3.03 -7.63 -5.02
C LEU A 116 -2.44 -8.43 -3.84
N VAL A 117 -1.83 -9.59 -4.08
CA VAL A 117 -1.13 -10.40 -3.07
C VAL A 117 0.02 -9.60 -2.48
N PHE A 118 0.84 -8.97 -3.33
CA PHE A 118 1.95 -8.15 -2.87
C PHE A 118 1.49 -6.99 -1.99
N VAL A 119 0.49 -6.21 -2.43
CA VAL A 119 -0.05 -5.08 -1.66
C VAL A 119 -0.68 -5.55 -0.34
N SER A 120 -1.47 -6.62 -0.36
CA SER A 120 -2.11 -7.14 0.86
C SER A 120 -1.11 -7.69 1.87
N MET A 121 -0.07 -8.41 1.41
CA MET A 121 1.02 -8.89 2.27
C MET A 121 1.86 -7.77 2.84
N PHE A 122 2.16 -6.74 2.05
CA PHE A 122 2.93 -5.58 2.50
C PHE A 122 2.28 -4.88 3.71
N PHE A 123 0.94 -4.84 3.75
CA PHE A 123 0.18 -4.31 4.88
C PHE A 123 -0.23 -5.38 5.92
N GLY A 124 0.27 -6.61 5.80
CA GLY A 124 0.02 -7.70 6.77
C GLY A 124 -1.42 -8.22 6.79
N HIS A 125 -2.15 -8.10 5.68
CA HIS A 125 -3.56 -8.49 5.56
C HIS A 125 -3.73 -9.93 5.08
N LEU A 126 -3.68 -10.87 6.01
CA LEU A 126 -3.73 -12.31 5.70
C LEU A 126 -5.06 -12.72 5.08
N LYS A 127 -6.21 -12.21 5.54
CA LYS A 127 -7.52 -12.62 4.99
C LYS A 127 -7.67 -12.19 3.53
N ARG A 128 -7.28 -10.95 3.21
CA ARG A 128 -7.26 -10.43 1.84
C ARG A 128 -6.31 -11.24 0.97
N THR A 129 -5.11 -11.53 1.48
CA THR A 129 -4.10 -12.34 0.77
C THR A 129 -4.65 -13.71 0.43
N LEU A 130 -5.20 -14.44 1.41
CA LEU A 130 -5.73 -15.79 1.19
C LEU A 130 -6.87 -15.81 0.18
N ALA A 131 -7.77 -14.83 0.21
CA ALA A 131 -8.86 -14.72 -0.76
C ALA A 131 -8.34 -14.49 -2.19
N VAL A 132 -7.38 -13.58 -2.37
CA VAL A 132 -6.76 -13.30 -3.67
C VAL A 132 -5.97 -14.52 -4.17
N VAL A 133 -5.19 -15.16 -3.31
CA VAL A 133 -4.42 -16.38 -3.66
C VAL A 133 -5.36 -17.50 -4.10
N ALA A 134 -6.46 -17.75 -3.38
CA ALA A 134 -7.39 -18.82 -3.71
C ALA A 134 -7.97 -18.66 -5.13
N VAL A 135 -8.45 -17.47 -5.47
CA VAL A 135 -9.00 -17.20 -6.80
C VAL A 135 -7.91 -17.09 -7.86
N GLY A 136 -6.74 -16.54 -7.51
CA GLY A 136 -5.59 -16.44 -8.42
C GLY A 136 -5.06 -17.82 -8.82
N LEU A 137 -4.98 -18.76 -7.88
CA LEU A 137 -4.62 -20.16 -8.16
C LEU A 137 -5.67 -20.84 -9.03
N LEU A 138 -6.96 -20.59 -8.81
CA LEU A 138 -8.02 -21.13 -9.63
C LEU A 138 -7.88 -20.62 -11.09
N ALA A 139 -7.77 -19.31 -11.29
CA ALA A 139 -7.57 -18.72 -12.61
C ALA A 139 -6.32 -19.28 -13.31
N PHE A 140 -5.18 -19.26 -12.62
CA PHE A 140 -3.93 -19.79 -13.14
C PHE A 140 -4.01 -21.27 -13.51
N SER A 141 -4.66 -22.09 -12.67
CA SER A 141 -4.80 -23.53 -12.95
C SER A 141 -5.59 -23.80 -14.23
N THR A 142 -6.59 -22.97 -14.55
CA THR A 142 -7.40 -23.16 -15.76
C THR A 142 -6.59 -22.92 -17.02
N GLU A 143 -5.71 -21.92 -17.02
CA GLU A 143 -4.78 -21.66 -18.12
C GLU A 143 -3.68 -22.71 -18.20
N ALA A 144 -3.11 -23.13 -17.06
CA ALA A 144 -2.05 -24.13 -17.04
C ALA A 144 -2.51 -25.46 -17.67
N VAL A 145 -3.77 -25.85 -17.45
CA VAL A 145 -4.37 -27.03 -18.10
C VAL A 145 -4.37 -26.85 -19.62
N VAL A 146 -4.86 -25.73 -20.14
CA VAL A 146 -4.90 -25.48 -21.59
C VAL A 146 -3.49 -25.45 -22.19
N PHE A 147 -2.54 -24.81 -21.50
CA PHE A 147 -1.15 -24.75 -21.92
C PHE A 147 -0.51 -26.14 -22.03
N THR A 148 -0.69 -26.99 -21.02
CA THR A 148 -0.11 -28.35 -21.04
C THR A 148 -0.65 -29.20 -22.20
N GLN A 149 -1.89 -28.96 -22.61
CA GLN A 149 -2.54 -29.70 -23.71
C GLN A 149 -2.20 -29.15 -25.10
N LEU A 150 -1.83 -27.87 -25.21
CA LEU A 150 -1.43 -27.23 -26.47
C LEU A 150 0.10 -27.21 -26.67
N ARG A 151 0.87 -27.80 -25.75
CA ARG A 151 2.32 -27.83 -25.82
C ARG A 151 2.79 -28.55 -27.09
N GLY A 152 3.56 -27.84 -27.92
CA GLY A 152 4.12 -28.38 -29.17
C GLY A 152 3.27 -28.12 -30.41
N VAL A 153 2.13 -27.42 -30.29
CA VAL A 153 1.31 -26.99 -31.43
C VAL A 153 1.82 -25.64 -31.94
N SER A 154 1.94 -25.49 -33.27
CA SER A 154 2.29 -24.20 -33.86
C SER A 154 1.14 -23.21 -33.72
N VAL A 155 1.46 -21.94 -33.42
CA VAL A 155 0.49 -20.84 -33.34
C VAL A 155 -0.36 -20.72 -34.61
N SER A 156 0.24 -20.99 -35.78
CA SER A 156 -0.45 -20.96 -37.08
C SER A 156 -1.62 -21.94 -37.19
N ASP A 157 -1.59 -23.00 -36.38
CA ASP A 157 -2.53 -24.12 -36.46
C ASP A 157 -3.61 -24.01 -35.36
N THR A 158 -3.54 -22.97 -34.55
CA THR A 158 -4.50 -22.68 -33.48
C THR A 158 -5.51 -21.63 -33.93
N ASN A 159 -6.76 -21.82 -33.52
CA ASN A 159 -7.83 -20.86 -33.75
C ASN A 159 -7.79 -19.65 -32.83
N LEU A 160 -6.89 -19.63 -31.85
CA LEU A 160 -6.78 -18.55 -30.87
C LEU A 160 -6.52 -17.23 -31.60
N THR A 161 -7.31 -16.20 -31.29
CA THR A 161 -7.06 -14.84 -31.82
C THR A 161 -5.78 -14.23 -31.28
N ARG A 162 -5.25 -14.84 -30.22
CA ARG A 162 -4.23 -14.32 -29.33
C ARG A 162 -3.24 -15.45 -29.01
N PRO A 163 -2.00 -15.40 -29.51
CA PRO A 163 -0.97 -16.42 -29.25
C PRO A 163 -0.32 -16.25 -27.86
N PHE A 164 -1.16 -16.09 -26.84
CA PHE A 164 -0.76 -15.61 -25.51
C PHE A 164 -0.25 -16.71 -24.59
N LEU A 165 -0.73 -17.93 -24.79
CA LEU A 165 -0.32 -19.10 -24.02
C LEU A 165 1.17 -19.44 -24.14
N PHE A 166 1.87 -19.00 -25.20
CA PHE A 166 3.26 -19.42 -25.44
C PHE A 166 4.34 -18.44 -24.96
N ASN A 167 4.07 -17.13 -24.92
CA ASN A 167 5.10 -16.13 -24.64
C ASN A 167 5.13 -15.64 -23.19
N PHE A 168 4.01 -15.68 -22.48
CA PHE A 168 3.94 -15.16 -21.10
C PHE A 168 3.90 -16.25 -20.04
N PHE A 169 3.65 -17.52 -20.37
CA PHE A 169 3.59 -18.59 -19.37
C PHE A 169 4.87 -18.71 -18.55
N GLU A 170 6.04 -18.63 -19.17
CA GLU A 170 7.33 -18.66 -18.47
C GLU A 170 7.52 -17.46 -17.54
N VAL A 171 7.06 -16.28 -17.96
CA VAL A 171 7.06 -15.05 -17.14
C VAL A 171 6.08 -15.19 -15.97
N MET A 172 4.89 -15.73 -16.22
CA MET A 172 3.84 -15.93 -15.22
C MET A 172 4.26 -16.97 -14.17
N VAL A 173 4.87 -18.08 -14.60
CA VAL A 173 5.45 -19.09 -13.70
C VAL A 173 6.58 -18.48 -12.88
N SER A 174 7.48 -17.72 -13.50
CA SER A 174 8.58 -17.03 -12.79
C SER A 174 8.04 -16.06 -11.74
N LEU A 175 6.96 -15.34 -12.08
CA LEU A 175 6.29 -14.39 -11.21
C LEU A 175 5.53 -15.09 -10.06
N VAL A 176 4.87 -16.22 -10.30
CA VAL A 176 4.24 -17.05 -9.25
C VAL A 176 5.30 -17.62 -8.30
N VAL A 177 6.41 -18.14 -8.83
CA VAL A 177 7.54 -18.62 -8.02
C VAL A 177 8.12 -17.47 -7.19
N PHE A 178 8.30 -16.30 -7.79
CA PHE A 178 8.76 -15.11 -7.08
C PHE A 178 7.81 -14.73 -5.93
N VAL A 179 6.50 -14.68 -6.18
CA VAL A 179 5.50 -14.43 -5.13
C VAL A 179 5.55 -15.51 -4.05
N ALA A 180 5.67 -16.78 -4.41
CA ALA A 180 5.78 -17.88 -3.45
C ALA A 180 7.02 -17.73 -2.55
N VAL A 181 8.17 -17.37 -3.13
CA VAL A 181 9.40 -17.08 -2.36
C VAL A 181 9.20 -15.87 -1.43
N TRP A 182 8.54 -14.81 -1.88
CA TRP A 182 8.25 -13.68 -1.01
C TRP A 182 7.25 -14.03 0.10
N LEU A 183 6.23 -14.83 -0.19
CA LEU A 183 5.29 -15.33 0.82
C LEU A 183 6.01 -16.15 1.90
N THR A 184 6.99 -16.98 1.53
CA THR A 184 7.76 -17.76 2.52
C THR A 184 8.68 -16.85 3.34
N VAL A 185 9.40 -15.91 2.70
CA VAL A 185 10.26 -14.94 3.40
C VAL A 185 9.46 -14.10 4.39
N PHE A 186 8.31 -13.54 3.97
CA PHE A 186 7.45 -12.77 4.87
C PHE A 186 6.84 -13.63 5.98
N SER A 187 6.46 -14.87 5.70
CA SER A 187 5.96 -15.79 6.74
C SER A 187 7.04 -16.06 7.80
N ILE A 188 8.29 -16.26 7.37
CA ILE A 188 9.43 -16.43 8.28
C ILE A 188 9.67 -15.15 9.08
N LEU A 189 9.65 -13.98 8.43
CA LEU A 189 9.86 -12.69 9.09
C LEU A 189 8.77 -12.41 10.15
N ILE A 190 7.50 -12.66 9.82
CA ILE A 190 6.37 -12.52 10.76
C ILE A 190 6.51 -13.51 11.92
N MET A 191 6.92 -14.76 11.63
CA MET A 191 7.17 -15.76 12.67
C MET A 191 8.31 -15.32 13.61
N TRP A 192 9.41 -14.79 13.06
CA TRP A 192 10.52 -14.23 13.83
C TRP A 192 10.09 -13.03 14.68
N LEU A 193 9.31 -12.09 14.13
CA LEU A 193 8.78 -10.96 14.88
C LEU A 193 7.85 -11.40 16.02
N ARG A 194 7.03 -12.45 15.82
CA ARG A 194 6.18 -12.99 16.88
C ARG A 194 6.93 -13.77 17.95
N LEU A 195 8.05 -14.39 17.59
CA LEU A 195 8.93 -15.08 18.54
C LEU A 195 9.84 -14.10 19.31
N GLY A 196 10.29 -13.02 18.66
CA GLY A 196 11.13 -11.98 19.27
C GLY A 196 10.41 -11.02 20.22
N VAL A 197 9.06 -11.05 20.25
CA VAL A 197 8.25 -10.28 21.23
C VAL A 197 8.14 -10.99 22.59
N VAL A 198 8.81 -12.15 22.78
CA VAL A 198 8.80 -12.90 24.06
C VAL A 198 10.06 -12.67 24.91
N GLU A 199 11.03 -11.87 24.47
CA GLU A 199 12.20 -11.51 25.30
C GLU A 199 12.33 -9.99 25.42
N GLU A 200 11.52 -9.38 26.29
CA GLU A 200 11.99 -8.23 27.06
C GLU A 200 12.42 -8.73 28.45
N PRO A 201 13.72 -8.78 28.77
CA PRO A 201 14.18 -8.84 30.14
C PRO A 201 14.04 -7.42 30.73
N GLU A 202 12.81 -7.06 31.09
CA GLU A 202 12.39 -5.73 31.57
C GLU A 202 12.81 -5.46 33.05
N GLU A 203 13.93 -6.00 33.52
CA GLU A 203 14.32 -5.89 34.95
C GLU A 203 15.74 -5.35 35.21
N GLN A 204 16.55 -5.07 34.17
CA GLN A 204 17.91 -4.55 34.37
C GLN A 204 18.12 -3.08 33.93
N ILE A 205 17.22 -2.50 33.14
CA ILE A 205 17.42 -1.14 32.59
C ILE A 205 16.92 -0.04 33.54
N GLU A 206 15.90 -0.30 34.37
CA GLU A 206 15.40 0.70 35.34
C GLU A 206 16.39 0.99 36.48
N MET A 207 17.24 0.03 36.84
CA MET A 207 18.18 0.20 37.95
C MET A 207 19.41 1.01 37.56
N GLU A 208 19.84 0.96 36.29
CA GLU A 208 20.98 1.73 35.78
C GLU A 208 20.60 3.17 35.40
N SER A 209 19.35 3.43 34.98
CA SER A 209 18.89 4.79 34.69
C SER A 209 18.71 5.64 35.95
N ALA A 210 18.29 5.03 37.06
CA ALA A 210 18.10 5.72 38.33
C ALA A 210 19.45 6.17 38.95
N ASP A 211 20.50 5.37 38.82
CA ASP A 211 21.84 5.72 39.30
C ASP A 211 22.48 6.86 38.46
N ILE A 212 22.21 6.90 37.15
CA ILE A 212 22.69 7.98 36.27
C ILE A 212 21.97 9.30 36.55
N GLU A 213 20.65 9.28 36.82
CA GLU A 213 19.88 10.49 37.13
C GLU A 213 20.32 11.14 38.46
N LEU A 214 20.61 10.31 39.47
CA LEU A 214 21.15 10.75 40.76
C LEU A 214 22.57 11.35 40.64
N GLU A 215 23.44 10.76 39.83
CA GLU A 215 24.81 11.27 39.62
C GLU A 215 24.81 12.61 38.87
N ILE A 216 23.85 12.83 37.96
CA ILE A 216 23.67 14.09 37.23
C ILE A 216 23.15 15.19 38.16
N GLU A 217 22.20 14.87 39.05
CA GLU A 217 21.63 15.84 39.99
C GLU A 217 22.66 16.28 41.05
N VAL A 218 23.49 15.34 41.54
CA VAL A 218 24.60 15.63 42.47
C VAL A 218 25.69 16.48 41.80
N ARG A 219 26.02 16.23 40.53
CA ARG A 219 26.98 17.08 39.78
C ARG A 219 26.42 18.47 39.43
N ALA A 220 25.11 18.59 39.23
CA ALA A 220 24.46 19.88 39.01
C ALA A 220 24.43 20.73 40.28
N ALA A 221 24.18 20.12 41.44
CA ALA A 221 24.24 20.78 42.74
C ALA A 221 25.65 21.25 43.11
N LEU A 222 26.68 20.44 42.85
CA LEU A 222 28.09 20.80 43.07
C LEU A 222 28.60 21.91 42.14
N ARG A 223 28.02 22.08 40.94
CA ARG A 223 28.35 23.19 40.02
C ARG A 223 27.70 24.52 40.37
N GLY A 224 26.67 24.55 41.21
CA GLY A 224 25.97 25.78 41.61
C GLY A 224 26.80 26.72 42.49
N GLN A 225 27.96 26.28 42.99
CA GLN A 225 28.79 27.04 43.95
C GLN A 225 29.93 27.85 43.32
N ALA A 226 30.14 27.80 42.00
CA ALA A 226 31.15 28.60 41.32
C ALA A 226 30.54 29.42 40.17
N LEU A 227 30.48 30.74 40.40
CA LEU A 227 30.35 31.86 39.44
C LEU A 227 30.41 31.50 37.94
N ASP A 228 29.44 31.98 37.17
CA ASP A 228 29.53 33.24 36.40
C ASP A 228 28.38 33.30 35.37
N VAL A 229 27.94 34.51 35.03
CA VAL A 229 26.84 34.85 34.11
C VAL A 229 27.01 34.20 32.72
N ASP A 230 28.22 33.79 32.38
CA ASP A 230 28.57 33.08 31.14
C ASP A 230 27.99 31.64 31.08
N SER A 231 27.64 31.05 32.22
CA SER A 231 27.01 29.72 32.29
C SER A 231 25.55 29.73 31.87
N ALA A 232 24.80 30.80 32.17
CA ALA A 232 23.38 30.91 31.79
C ALA A 232 23.20 30.99 30.27
N VAL A 233 24.08 31.73 29.58
CA VAL A 233 24.12 31.80 28.12
C VAL A 233 24.54 30.45 27.52
N ARG A 234 25.47 29.74 28.18
CA ARG A 234 25.90 28.41 27.75
C ARG A 234 24.80 27.36 27.93
N TRP A 235 24.04 27.41 29.03
CA TRP A 235 22.87 26.56 29.29
C TRP A 235 21.73 26.83 28.31
N GLU A 236 21.47 28.08 27.97
CA GLU A 236 20.45 28.45 26.97
C GLU A 236 20.86 27.97 25.56
N ASN A 237 22.14 28.12 25.20
CA ASN A 237 22.69 27.54 23.97
C ASN A 237 22.67 26.01 23.97
N GLN A 238 22.94 25.35 25.10
CA GLN A 238 22.92 23.88 25.20
C GLN A 238 21.49 23.34 25.13
N GLN A 239 20.52 24.06 25.70
CA GLN A 239 19.11 23.71 25.64
C GLN A 239 18.51 23.99 24.25
N GLN A 240 18.93 25.08 23.58
CA GLN A 240 18.61 25.32 22.17
C GLN A 240 19.24 24.29 21.25
N SER A 241 20.47 23.84 21.53
CA SER A 241 21.15 22.79 20.77
C SER A 241 20.47 21.43 20.95
N ALA A 242 20.07 21.08 22.17
CA ALA A 242 19.33 19.85 22.45
C ALA A 242 17.93 19.88 21.81
N MET A 243 17.26 21.04 21.82
CA MET A 243 15.96 21.21 21.15
C MET A 243 16.09 21.19 19.62
N ALA A 244 17.19 21.75 19.06
CA ALA A 244 17.50 21.64 17.63
C ALA A 244 17.80 20.19 17.23
N LEU A 245 18.48 19.43 18.10
CA LEU A 245 18.78 18.03 17.87
C LEU A 245 17.51 17.16 17.96
N GLN A 246 16.63 17.43 18.92
CA GLN A 246 15.30 16.81 19.00
C GLN A 246 14.41 17.18 17.81
N LEU A 247 14.48 18.41 17.30
CA LEU A 247 13.78 18.80 16.07
C LEU A 247 14.34 18.09 14.85
N THR A 248 15.67 17.92 14.73
CA THR A 248 16.25 17.11 13.65
C THR A 248 15.97 15.61 13.79
N GLU A 249 15.83 15.11 15.02
CA GLU A 249 15.50 13.71 15.30
C GLU A 249 14.00 13.46 15.09
N GLU A 250 13.14 14.43 15.41
CA GLU A 250 11.72 14.45 15.04
C GLU A 250 11.54 14.63 13.54
N GLU A 251 12.35 15.43 12.85
CA GLU A 251 12.31 15.61 11.39
C GLU A 251 12.88 14.37 10.66
N ALA A 252 13.82 13.64 11.28
CA ALA A 252 14.26 12.31 10.83
C ALA A 252 13.20 11.22 11.11
N ARG A 253 12.40 11.36 12.18
CA ARG A 253 11.28 10.47 12.53
C ARG A 253 10.02 10.76 11.70
N ASP A 254 9.82 12.02 11.31
CA ASP A 254 8.84 12.50 10.33
C ASP A 254 9.35 12.35 8.89
N GLY A 255 10.49 11.69 8.67
CA GLY A 255 11.00 11.25 7.36
C GLY A 255 10.08 10.27 6.62
N ASN A 256 8.85 10.07 7.07
CA ASN A 256 7.83 9.24 6.45
C ASN A 256 7.37 9.66 5.04
N PRO A 257 7.32 10.95 4.60
CA PRO A 257 6.99 11.25 3.22
C PRO A 257 8.19 10.98 2.31
N MET A 258 9.42 11.13 2.80
CA MET A 258 10.64 10.88 2.02
C MET A 258 10.95 9.39 1.94
N ARG A 259 10.74 8.61 3.02
CA ARG A 259 10.74 7.14 2.96
C ARG A 259 9.58 6.60 2.12
N SER A 260 8.40 7.21 2.16
CA SER A 260 7.27 6.83 1.30
C SER A 260 7.56 7.13 -0.18
N LEU A 261 8.20 8.25 -0.52
CA LEU A 261 8.63 8.60 -1.88
C LEU A 261 9.82 7.75 -2.36
N THR A 262 10.79 7.43 -1.50
CA THR A 262 11.89 6.52 -1.82
C THR A 262 11.37 5.09 -1.96
N LEU A 263 10.43 4.66 -1.11
CA LEU A 263 9.69 3.41 -1.30
C LEU A 263 8.87 3.46 -2.59
N LEU A 264 8.22 4.57 -2.95
CA LEU A 264 7.55 4.83 -4.26
C LEU A 264 8.52 4.66 -5.44
N SER A 265 9.74 5.16 -5.33
CA SER A 265 10.76 4.97 -6.37
C SER A 265 11.28 3.52 -6.42
N ILE A 266 11.34 2.83 -5.27
CA ILE A 266 11.62 1.39 -5.18
C ILE A 266 10.43 0.56 -5.70
N PHE A 267 9.19 1.06 -5.61
CA PHE A 267 7.97 0.44 -6.15
C PHE A 267 7.95 0.44 -7.70
N PHE A 268 8.61 1.40 -8.37
CA PHE A 268 8.75 1.43 -9.84
C PHE A 268 10.00 0.71 -10.37
N LEU A 269 11.01 0.50 -9.53
CA LEU A 269 12.23 -0.23 -9.89
C LEU A 269 11.99 -1.65 -10.43
N PRO A 270 11.13 -2.50 -9.82
CA PRO A 270 10.83 -3.82 -10.38
C PRO A 270 10.01 -3.72 -11.67
N PHE A 271 9.12 -2.74 -11.83
CA PHE A 271 8.42 -2.55 -13.11
C PHE A 271 9.40 -2.16 -14.22
N SER A 272 10.39 -1.31 -13.93
CA SER A 272 11.49 -1.03 -14.86
C SER A 272 12.45 -2.23 -15.05
N PHE A 273 12.71 -3.04 -14.02
CA PHE A 273 13.55 -4.24 -14.13
C PHE A 273 12.87 -5.32 -14.97
N PHE A 274 11.57 -5.57 -14.78
CA PHE A 274 10.76 -6.49 -15.60
C PHE A 274 10.49 -5.93 -17.00
N ALA A 275 10.26 -4.63 -17.17
CA ALA A 275 10.22 -4.00 -18.49
C ALA A 275 11.56 -4.12 -19.22
N THR A 276 12.68 -4.03 -18.48
CA THR A 276 14.04 -4.20 -19.01
C THR A 276 14.35 -5.67 -19.31
N LEU A 277 13.97 -6.61 -18.45
CA LEU A 277 14.12 -8.06 -18.66
C LEU A 277 13.28 -8.54 -19.83
N ALA A 278 12.00 -8.15 -19.88
CA ALA A 278 11.13 -8.42 -21.02
C ALA A 278 11.61 -7.70 -22.31
N SER A 279 12.37 -6.61 -22.19
CA SER A 279 13.05 -5.96 -23.32
C SER A 279 14.40 -6.58 -23.70
N THR A 280 15.04 -7.39 -22.84
CA THR A 280 16.40 -7.95 -23.07
C THR A 280 16.42 -9.46 -23.27
N SER A 281 15.42 -10.20 -22.80
CA SER A 281 15.36 -11.66 -22.91
C SER A 281 14.54 -12.18 -24.10
N THR A 282 13.91 -11.30 -24.89
CA THR A 282 13.31 -11.67 -26.19
C THR A 282 13.59 -10.58 -27.22
N PRO A 283 13.72 -10.90 -28.53
CA PRO A 283 13.89 -9.88 -29.57
C PRO A 283 12.65 -9.00 -29.80
N PHE A 284 11.61 -9.13 -28.98
CA PHE A 284 10.32 -8.49 -29.20
C PHE A 284 10.01 -7.55 -28.04
N GLY A 285 10.34 -6.28 -28.24
CA GLY A 285 10.15 -5.24 -27.25
C GLY A 285 8.71 -5.15 -26.75
N VAL A 286 8.57 -4.91 -25.45
CA VAL A 286 7.31 -4.68 -24.72
C VAL A 286 6.56 -3.41 -25.20
N PHE A 287 7.18 -2.61 -26.07
CA PHE A 287 6.55 -1.51 -26.82
C PHE A 287 6.78 -1.63 -28.34
N GLY A 288 6.95 -2.86 -28.85
CA GLY A 288 7.02 -3.13 -30.27
C GLY A 288 5.67 -2.90 -30.94
N ARG A 289 5.65 -2.09 -32.00
CA ARG A 289 4.50 -1.92 -32.91
C ARG A 289 3.95 -3.28 -33.31
N THR A 290 2.79 -3.67 -32.77
CA THR A 290 1.95 -4.71 -33.38
C THR A 290 1.17 -4.07 -34.53
N SER A 291 1.85 -3.87 -35.65
CA SER A 291 1.20 -3.48 -36.90
C SER A 291 0.38 -4.65 -37.44
N PHE A 292 -0.94 -4.51 -37.40
CA PHE A 292 -1.79 -5.11 -38.42
C PHE A 292 -2.52 -3.97 -39.12
N THR A 293 -2.05 -3.58 -40.30
CA THR A 293 -2.81 -2.74 -41.23
C THR A 293 -2.97 -3.54 -42.51
N PRO A 294 -4.20 -3.61 -43.06
CA PRO A 294 -4.69 -2.44 -43.77
C PRO A 294 -6.19 -2.13 -43.57
N SER A 295 -6.49 -0.95 -43.04
CA SER A 295 -7.59 -0.08 -43.52
C SER A 295 -7.38 1.35 -42.99
N PRO A 296 -7.64 2.42 -43.76
CA PRO A 296 -6.91 3.68 -43.62
C PRO A 296 -7.35 4.63 -42.49
N ASN A 297 -8.47 4.39 -41.79
CA ASN A 297 -9.13 5.48 -41.05
C ASN A 297 -9.50 5.22 -39.58
N SER A 298 -9.03 4.15 -38.93
CA SER A 298 -9.18 4.05 -37.46
C SER A 298 -8.03 3.30 -36.78
N SER A 299 -7.16 4.07 -36.14
CA SER A 299 -6.14 3.59 -35.22
C SER A 299 -6.81 3.09 -33.93
N ALA A 300 -7.36 1.88 -33.94
CA ALA A 300 -7.85 1.24 -32.72
C ALA A 300 -6.66 0.59 -32.00
N THR A 301 -6.24 1.20 -30.90
CA THR A 301 -5.31 0.62 -29.93
C THR A 301 -5.91 -0.70 -29.42
N VAL A 302 -5.29 -1.84 -29.74
CA VAL A 302 -5.71 -3.14 -29.22
C VAL A 302 -5.46 -3.12 -27.71
N LEU A 303 -6.52 -2.95 -26.91
CA LEU A 303 -6.45 -3.15 -25.47
C LEU A 303 -6.22 -4.64 -25.22
N PHE A 304 -5.03 -4.92 -24.72
CA PHE A 304 -4.49 -6.25 -24.47
C PHE A 304 -5.29 -7.07 -23.44
N PHE A 305 -6.23 -6.46 -22.73
CA PHE A 305 -6.94 -7.07 -21.59
C PHE A 305 -8.45 -7.24 -21.82
N VAL A 306 -8.94 -6.96 -23.03
CA VAL A 306 -10.37 -7.04 -23.34
C VAL A 306 -10.62 -8.24 -24.27
N PRO A 307 -11.45 -9.23 -23.84
CA PRO A 307 -11.90 -10.32 -24.68
C PRO A 307 -12.56 -9.79 -25.97
N ARG A 308 -12.40 -10.52 -27.07
CA ARG A 308 -13.13 -10.18 -28.30
C ARG A 308 -14.55 -10.69 -28.20
N THR A 309 -15.51 -9.78 -28.29
CA THR A 309 -16.95 -10.08 -28.25
C THR A 309 -17.66 -9.44 -29.44
N THR A 310 -18.89 -9.87 -29.72
CA THR A 310 -19.79 -9.16 -30.66
C THR A 310 -20.51 -7.98 -30.02
N THR A 311 -20.41 -7.82 -28.69
CA THR A 311 -21.13 -6.80 -27.93
C THR A 311 -20.43 -5.46 -27.99
N ASP A 312 -21.18 -4.41 -28.25
CA ASP A 312 -20.65 -3.04 -28.32
C ASP A 312 -20.79 -2.31 -26.98
N ILE A 313 -19.91 -1.35 -26.71
CA ILE A 313 -19.95 -0.56 -25.47
C ILE A 313 -21.19 0.33 -25.37
N THR A 314 -21.84 0.59 -26.50
CA THR A 314 -23.10 1.35 -26.60
C THR A 314 -24.33 0.54 -26.22
N GLU A 315 -24.21 -0.78 -26.06
CA GLU A 315 -25.31 -1.61 -25.55
C GLU A 315 -25.64 -1.22 -24.11
N LEU A 316 -26.93 -1.28 -23.75
CA LEU A 316 -27.42 -0.74 -22.49
C LEU A 316 -26.79 -1.42 -21.27
N ASP A 317 -26.66 -2.75 -21.29
CA ASP A 317 -26.04 -3.54 -20.22
C ASP A 317 -24.55 -3.20 -20.06
N GLN A 318 -23.82 -3.01 -21.16
CA GLN A 318 -22.41 -2.62 -21.16
C GLN A 318 -22.21 -1.20 -20.61
N MET A 319 -23.02 -0.25 -21.07
CA MET A 319 -22.95 1.14 -20.62
C MET A 319 -23.32 1.28 -19.14
N VAL A 320 -24.38 0.59 -18.69
CA VAL A 320 -24.80 0.60 -17.27
C VAL A 320 -23.70 0.00 -16.39
N SER A 321 -23.12 -1.12 -16.80
CA SER A 321 -22.03 -1.74 -16.06
C SER A 321 -20.82 -0.82 -15.92
N LEU A 322 -20.40 -0.17 -17.02
CA LEU A 322 -19.32 0.80 -17.00
C LEU A 322 -19.60 1.97 -16.06
N CYS A 323 -20.81 2.54 -16.12
CA CYS A 323 -21.23 3.62 -15.23
C CYS A 323 -21.14 3.22 -13.75
N ILE A 324 -21.56 1.98 -13.40
CA ILE A 324 -21.43 1.45 -12.04
C ILE A 324 -19.96 1.42 -11.61
N GLY A 325 -19.06 0.90 -12.45
CA GLY A 325 -17.64 0.85 -12.16
C GLY A 325 -17.02 2.23 -11.94
N ILE A 326 -17.37 3.20 -12.78
CA ILE A 326 -16.90 4.59 -12.65
C ILE A 326 -17.40 5.22 -11.34
N ILE A 327 -18.68 5.05 -11.00
CA ILE A 327 -19.27 5.60 -9.77
C ILE A 327 -18.56 5.02 -8.55
N THR A 328 -18.33 3.70 -8.51
CA THR A 328 -17.60 3.04 -7.41
C THR A 328 -16.19 3.60 -7.26
N LEU A 329 -15.46 3.76 -8.37
CA LEU A 329 -14.11 4.34 -8.33
C LEU A 329 -14.10 5.78 -7.81
N LEU A 330 -15.03 6.61 -8.28
CA LEU A 330 -15.16 8.00 -7.81
C LEU A 330 -15.49 8.07 -6.32
N PHE A 331 -16.36 7.18 -5.83
CA PHE A 331 -16.71 7.12 -4.43
C PHE A 331 -15.51 6.70 -3.56
N SER A 332 -14.74 5.70 -4.00
CA SER A 332 -13.51 5.26 -3.33
C SER A 332 -12.45 6.37 -3.26
N LEU A 333 -12.26 7.12 -4.34
CA LEU A 333 -11.39 8.30 -4.37
C LEU A 333 -11.89 9.39 -3.41
N TRP A 334 -13.19 9.65 -3.40
CA TRP A 334 -13.80 10.62 -2.50
C TRP A 334 -13.61 10.23 -1.02
N GLU A 335 -13.85 8.97 -0.66
CA GLU A 335 -13.62 8.47 0.70
C GLU A 335 -12.16 8.60 1.12
N THR A 336 -11.24 8.30 0.19
CA THR A 336 -9.80 8.46 0.40
C THR A 336 -9.44 9.93 0.68
N LEU A 337 -9.96 10.87 -0.12
CA LEU A 337 -9.74 12.31 0.09
C LEU A 337 -10.32 12.80 1.42
N LYS A 338 -11.51 12.31 1.78
CA LYS A 338 -12.17 12.63 3.06
C LYS A 338 -11.37 12.10 4.25
N SER A 339 -10.85 10.88 4.14
CA SER A 339 -10.01 10.23 5.15
C SER A 339 -8.74 11.05 5.43
N ARG A 340 -8.05 11.50 4.38
CA ARG A 340 -6.86 12.37 4.50
C ARG A 340 -7.16 13.70 5.22
N LYS A 341 -8.24 14.39 4.85
CA LYS A 341 -8.64 15.65 5.52
C LYS A 341 -8.91 15.45 7.02
N LYS A 342 -9.47 14.30 7.40
CA LYS A 342 -9.74 13.95 8.81
C LYS A 342 -8.47 13.61 9.57
N GLU A 343 -7.48 13.02 8.91
CA GLU A 343 -6.17 12.75 9.50
C GLU A 343 -5.39 14.04 9.74
N GLU A 344 -5.39 14.96 8.78
CA GLU A 344 -4.78 16.29 8.92
C GLU A 344 -5.39 17.10 10.08
N SER A 345 -6.72 17.06 10.23
CA SER A 345 -7.38 17.77 11.33
C SER A 345 -7.04 17.17 12.70
N ARG A 346 -6.95 15.83 12.79
CA ARG A 346 -6.50 15.13 14.00
C ARG A 346 -5.04 15.44 14.33
N ALA A 347 -4.15 15.46 13.35
CA ALA A 347 -2.75 15.82 13.53
C ALA A 347 -2.62 17.23 14.09
N ARG A 348 -3.32 18.21 13.47
CA ARG A 348 -3.36 19.60 13.97
C ARG A 348 -3.91 19.70 15.39
N GLN A 349 -4.91 18.88 15.73
CA GLN A 349 -5.46 18.85 17.10
C GLN A 349 -4.46 18.28 18.10
N LYS A 350 -3.74 17.21 17.76
CA LYS A 350 -2.67 16.65 18.60
C LYS A 350 -1.55 17.65 18.82
N THR A 351 -1.07 18.33 17.78
CA THR A 351 -0.03 19.37 17.92
C THR A 351 -0.51 20.52 18.81
N ARG A 352 -1.79 20.93 18.72
CA ARG A 352 -2.35 21.95 19.61
C ARG A 352 -2.46 21.46 21.06
N GLN A 353 -2.84 20.21 21.28
CA GLN A 353 -2.90 19.61 22.61
C GLN A 353 -1.50 19.48 23.23
N GLN A 354 -0.52 19.03 22.45
CA GLN A 354 0.87 18.94 22.86
C GLN A 354 1.43 20.31 23.22
N ALA A 355 1.27 21.31 22.34
CA ALA A 355 1.71 22.67 22.62
C ALA A 355 1.03 23.29 23.85
N ALA A 356 -0.23 22.93 24.13
CA ALA A 356 -0.92 23.36 25.35
C ALA A 356 -0.36 22.67 26.61
N HIS A 357 -0.04 21.38 26.52
CA HIS A 357 0.58 20.61 27.58
C HIS A 357 1.99 21.13 27.90
N ASP A 358 2.82 21.36 26.88
CA ASP A 358 4.19 21.87 27.05
C ASP A 358 4.20 23.27 27.67
N ARG A 359 3.24 24.13 27.29
CA ARG A 359 3.05 25.45 27.93
C ARG A 359 2.72 25.33 29.42
N ARG A 360 1.92 24.33 29.82
CA ARG A 360 1.62 24.10 31.25
C ARG A 360 2.85 23.61 31.99
N ASN A 361 3.56 22.62 31.44
CA ASN A 361 4.78 22.10 32.04
C ASN A 361 5.86 23.15 32.18
N TRP A 362 6.05 23.99 31.16
CA TRP A 362 6.99 25.10 31.21
C TRP A 362 6.62 26.16 32.26
N ARG A 363 5.32 26.48 32.41
CA ARG A 363 4.85 27.36 33.50
C ARG A 363 5.10 26.73 34.86
N GLN A 364 4.82 25.45 35.02
CA GLN A 364 5.06 24.69 36.25
C GLN A 364 6.55 24.66 36.61
N GLY A 365 7.43 24.40 35.64
CA GLY A 365 8.89 24.41 35.82
C GLY A 365 9.41 25.78 36.27
N ARG A 366 8.92 26.87 35.68
CA ARG A 366 9.26 28.23 36.12
C ARG A 366 8.80 28.54 37.54
N LEU A 367 7.60 28.08 37.91
CA LEU A 367 7.07 28.26 39.28
C LEU A 367 7.94 27.50 40.29
N ASN A 368 8.29 26.25 40.00
CA ASN A 368 9.16 25.44 40.85
C ASN A 368 10.57 26.04 40.98
N ALA A 369 11.15 26.51 39.88
CA ALA A 369 12.43 27.22 39.89
C ALA A 369 12.35 28.53 40.72
N GLY A 370 11.28 29.31 40.57
CA GLY A 370 11.07 30.51 41.38
C GLY A 370 10.89 30.22 42.87
N LEU A 371 10.19 29.13 43.22
CA LEU A 371 10.01 28.69 44.61
C LEU A 371 11.30 28.18 45.24
N SER A 372 12.12 27.43 44.49
CA SER A 372 13.44 26.97 44.99
C SER A 372 14.39 28.14 45.26
N LEU A 373 14.44 29.14 44.36
CA LEU A 373 15.19 30.38 44.57
C LEU A 373 14.69 31.16 45.80
N LEU A 374 13.36 31.22 45.99
CA LEU A 374 12.78 31.86 47.17
C LEU A 374 13.24 31.17 48.46
N ARG A 375 13.25 29.83 48.46
CA ARG A 375 13.70 29.01 49.60
C ARG A 375 15.17 29.27 49.92
N GLN A 376 16.03 29.23 48.91
CA GLN A 376 17.47 29.51 49.06
C GLN A 376 17.74 30.92 49.62
N VAL A 377 17.04 31.94 49.12
CA VAL A 377 17.18 33.32 49.64
C VAL A 377 16.70 33.41 51.08
N ASN A 378 15.67 32.66 51.46
CA ASN A 378 15.16 32.65 52.84
C ASN A 378 16.15 31.96 53.79
N ASP A 379 16.74 30.84 53.37
CA ASP A 379 17.77 30.14 54.13
C ASP A 379 19.01 31.04 54.33
N GLU A 380 19.47 31.76 53.29
CA GLU A 380 20.60 32.70 53.39
C GLU A 380 20.28 33.94 54.26
N LEU A 381 19.01 34.35 54.31
CA LEU A 381 18.53 35.44 55.15
C LEU A 381 18.54 35.08 56.64
N ASP A 382 18.27 33.82 56.96
CA ASP A 382 18.29 33.31 58.34
C ASP A 382 19.73 33.15 58.86
N GLU A 383 20.70 32.84 57.99
CA GLU A 383 22.12 32.72 58.35
C GLU A 383 22.87 34.07 58.43
N THR A 384 22.38 35.12 57.75
CA THR A 384 23.10 36.39 57.65
C THR A 384 22.89 37.31 58.86
N SER A 385 23.97 37.62 59.58
CA SER A 385 23.97 38.61 60.69
C SER A 385 24.31 40.05 60.27
N ASP A 386 24.83 40.26 59.05
CA ASP A 386 25.16 41.60 58.52
C ASP A 386 23.90 42.33 58.05
N ALA A 387 23.61 43.48 58.68
CA ALA A 387 22.43 44.29 58.39
C ALA A 387 22.37 44.76 56.93
N THR A 388 23.52 45.05 56.30
CA THR A 388 23.58 45.56 54.93
C THR A 388 23.19 44.47 53.93
N ARG A 389 23.79 43.29 54.09
CA ARG A 389 23.53 42.11 53.26
C ARG A 389 22.11 41.57 53.46
N ARG A 390 21.60 41.66 54.69
CA ARG A 390 20.21 41.29 55.01
C ARG A 390 19.19 42.16 54.28
N GLN A 391 19.44 43.46 54.15
CA GLN A 391 18.57 44.37 53.41
C GLN A 391 18.54 44.03 51.90
N GLU A 392 19.70 43.70 51.32
CA GLU A 392 19.80 43.28 49.92
C GLU A 392 19.03 41.97 49.64
N LEU A 393 19.12 41.00 50.55
CA LEU A 393 18.39 39.73 50.46
C LEU A 393 16.87 39.92 50.60
N LEU A 394 16.41 40.85 51.44
CA LEU A 394 14.99 41.22 51.56
C LEU A 394 14.44 41.81 50.25
N ASP A 395 15.20 42.68 49.59
CA ASP A 395 14.80 43.25 48.29
C ASP A 395 14.77 42.17 47.20
N LYS A 396 15.75 41.26 47.17
CA LYS A 396 15.74 40.09 46.26
C LYS A 396 14.52 39.20 46.50
N ARG A 397 14.20 38.89 47.76
CA ARG A 397 13.01 38.09 48.12
C ARG A 397 11.72 38.75 47.65
N ASN A 398 11.56 40.06 47.88
CA ASN A 398 10.38 40.81 47.47
C ASN A 398 10.23 40.82 45.94
N LEU A 399 11.33 40.98 45.21
CA LEU A 399 11.32 40.94 43.74
C LEU A 399 10.90 39.55 43.22
N ILE A 400 11.40 38.46 43.82
CA ILE A 400 11.03 37.08 43.46
C ILE A 400 9.54 36.84 43.76
N MET A 401 9.05 37.27 44.93
CA MET A 401 7.62 37.16 45.29
C MET A 401 6.71 37.90 44.31
N VAL A 402 7.06 39.13 43.92
CA VAL A 402 6.28 39.89 42.93
C VAL A 402 6.26 39.19 41.57
N LYS A 403 7.39 38.63 41.12
CA LYS A 403 7.44 37.87 39.86
C LYS A 403 6.62 36.57 39.93
N LEU A 404 6.66 35.84 41.05
CA LEU A 404 5.83 34.65 41.29
C LEU A 404 4.33 34.99 41.31
N PHE A 405 3.94 36.04 42.03
CA PHE A 405 2.54 36.48 42.10
C PHE A 405 1.99 36.86 40.72
N ARG A 406 2.81 37.51 39.89
CA ARG A 406 2.44 37.87 38.53
C ARG A 406 2.30 36.65 37.61
N MET A 407 3.07 35.59 37.84
CA MET A 407 2.99 34.33 37.08
C MET A 407 1.79 33.46 37.49
N VAL A 408 1.34 33.54 38.75
CA VAL A 408 0.14 32.82 39.24
C VAL A 408 -1.15 33.57 38.86
N GLY A 409 -1.10 34.91 38.76
CA GLY A 409 -2.25 35.74 38.42
C GLY A 409 -2.59 35.86 36.92
N SER A 410 -1.81 35.26 36.00
CA SER A 410 -1.99 35.33 34.53
C SER A 410 -2.12 33.95 33.87
#